data_AF-A0A717DM14-F1
#
_entry.id   AF-A0A717DM14-F1
#
_cell.length_a   1.000
_cell.length_b   1.000
_cell.length_c   1.000
_cell.angle_alpha   90.00
_cell.angle_beta   90.00
_cell.angle_gamma   90.00
#
_symmetry.space_group_name_H-M   'P 1'
#
loop_
_entity.id
_entity.type
_entity.pdbx_description
1 polymer ?
#
loop_
_entity_poly.entity_id
_entity_poly.type
_entity_poly.pdbx_seq_one_letter_code
_entity_poly.pdbx_strand_id
1 'polypeptide(L)'
;MKLHRGNFTTIGQQIQPYLEDGKCFRMVLKPWRERRSLSQNALSHMWYSEISEYLISRGKTFATAVWVKDALKHTYLGYETKDLVDVVTGEITTIQSLRHTSDLDTGEMYVFLCKVEAWAMNIGCHLTIPQSCEFQLLRDKQEA
;
A
#
# COMPACT_ATOMS: atom_id res chain seq x y z
N MET A 1 19.69 1.72 -5.94
CA MET A 1 21.03 2.31 -6.17
C MET A 1 20.93 3.28 -7.33
N LYS A 2 21.46 4.50 -7.21
CA LYS A 2 21.48 5.46 -8.32
C LYS A 2 22.54 5.00 -9.30
N LEU A 3 22.18 4.77 -10.55
CA LEU A 3 23.15 4.53 -11.63
C LEU A 3 23.37 5.86 -12.36
N HIS A 4 24.61 6.32 -12.44
CA HIS A 4 25.01 7.47 -13.24
C HIS A 4 26.37 7.21 -13.88
N ARG A 5 26.76 8.01 -14.88
CA ARG A 5 27.99 7.80 -15.66
C ARG A 5 29.23 7.57 -14.78
N GLY A 6 29.35 8.30 -13.67
CA GLY A 6 30.50 8.24 -12.76
C GLY A 6 30.58 6.99 -11.86
N ASN A 7 29.53 6.18 -11.74
CA ASN A 7 29.54 5.00 -10.86
C ASN A 7 29.28 3.67 -11.58
N PHE A 8 29.18 3.69 -12.91
CA PHE A 8 28.95 2.50 -13.74
C PHE A 8 30.02 1.43 -13.51
N THR A 9 31.29 1.81 -13.48
CA THR A 9 32.43 0.88 -13.31
C THR A 9 32.39 0.17 -11.96
N THR A 10 32.09 0.90 -10.89
CA THR A 10 31.99 0.35 -9.53
C THR A 10 30.84 -0.64 -9.42
N ILE A 11 29.69 -0.33 -10.03
CA ILE A 11 28.54 -1.22 -10.04
C ILE A 11 28.85 -2.49 -10.87
N GLY A 12 29.58 -2.34 -11.98
CA GLY A 12 30.09 -3.45 -12.78
C GLY A 12 30.97 -4.41 -11.96
N GLN A 13 31.90 -3.88 -11.17
CA GLN A 13 32.76 -4.69 -10.31
C GLN A 13 31.96 -5.43 -9.21
N GLN A 14 30.87 -4.85 -8.71
CA GLN A 14 30.03 -5.49 -7.70
C GLN A 14 29.21 -6.65 -8.26
N ILE A 15 28.76 -6.57 -9.52
CA ILE A 15 27.98 -7.64 -10.15
C ILE A 15 28.84 -8.76 -10.72
N GLN A 16 30.12 -8.50 -10.98
CA GLN A 16 31.03 -9.43 -11.63
C GLN A 16 31.17 -10.80 -10.92
N PRO A 17 31.31 -10.88 -9.58
CA PRO A 17 31.39 -12.17 -8.89
C PRO A 17 30.12 -13.02 -9.03
N TYR A 18 28.96 -12.39 -9.22
CA TYR A 18 27.70 -13.11 -9.40
C TYR A 18 27.58 -13.73 -10.80
N LEU A 19 28.28 -13.17 -11.80
CA LEU A 19 28.29 -13.67 -13.17
C LEU A 19 29.29 -14.82 -13.36
N GLU A 20 30.31 -14.91 -12.50
CA GLU A 20 31.35 -15.95 -12.55
C GLU A 20 30.81 -17.34 -12.17
N ASP A 21 29.68 -17.42 -11.48
CA ASP A 21 28.99 -18.66 -11.09
C ASP A 21 28.14 -19.27 -12.23
N GLY A 22 28.27 -18.76 -13.47
CA GLY A 22 27.58 -19.28 -14.65
C GLY A 22 26.05 -19.06 -14.68
N LYS A 23 25.51 -18.31 -13.73
CA LYS A 23 24.08 -17.98 -13.64
C LYS A 23 23.73 -16.81 -14.57
N CYS A 24 22.60 -16.93 -15.25
CA CYS A 24 22.05 -15.86 -16.07
C CYS A 24 21.11 -14.97 -15.24
N PHE A 25 21.31 -13.66 -15.28
CA PHE A 25 20.49 -12.69 -14.56
C PHE A 25 19.76 -11.76 -15.52
N ARG A 26 18.52 -11.38 -15.17
CA ARG A 26 17.75 -10.36 -15.87
C ARG A 26 18.10 -8.98 -15.31
N MET A 27 18.69 -8.12 -16.14
CA MET A 27 18.93 -6.72 -15.77
C MET A 27 17.71 -5.85 -16.12
N VAL A 28 17.20 -5.08 -15.16
CA VAL A 28 16.07 -4.15 -15.36
C VAL A 28 16.53 -2.74 -15.03
N LEU A 29 16.76 -1.93 -16.07
CA LEU A 29 17.07 -0.50 -15.94
C LEU A 29 15.75 0.29 -15.91
N LYS A 30 15.56 1.08 -14.85
CA LYS A 30 14.46 2.04 -14.73
C LYS A 30 15.02 3.44 -14.53
N PRO A 31 14.41 4.50 -15.08
CA PRO A 31 14.82 5.88 -14.84
C PRO A 31 14.93 6.16 -13.33
N TRP A 32 16.01 6.85 -12.93
CA TRP A 32 16.19 7.23 -11.53
C TRP A 32 15.12 8.26 -11.14
N ARG A 33 14.46 7.99 -10.01
CA ARG A 33 13.61 8.95 -9.30
C ARG A 33 14.16 9.02 -7.88
N GLU A 34 14.22 10.22 -7.30
CA GLU A 34 14.39 10.34 -5.85
C GLU A 34 13.31 9.49 -5.17
N ARG A 35 13.66 8.89 -4.00
CA ARG A 35 12.88 7.88 -3.25
C ARG A 35 11.42 7.88 -3.70
N ARG A 36 10.94 6.78 -4.31
CA ARG A 36 9.53 6.63 -4.72
C ARG A 36 8.66 7.25 -3.63
N SER A 37 7.85 8.25 -3.99
CA SER A 37 6.82 8.79 -3.10
C SER A 37 6.08 7.59 -2.51
N LEU A 38 5.87 7.62 -1.20
CA LEU A 38 5.11 6.56 -0.56
C LEU A 38 3.72 6.57 -1.19
N SER A 39 3.37 5.48 -1.89
CA SER A 39 2.08 5.38 -2.54
C SER A 39 0.97 5.37 -1.49
N GLN A 40 -0.22 5.84 -1.86
CA GLN A 40 -1.37 5.83 -0.94
C GLN A 40 -1.65 4.42 -0.36
N ASN A 41 -1.46 3.37 -1.15
CA ASN A 41 -1.55 1.97 -0.70
C ASN A 41 -0.47 1.57 0.32
N ALA A 42 0.74 2.10 0.19
CA ALA A 42 1.79 1.79 1.17
C ALA A 42 1.57 2.57 2.48
N LEU A 43 1.04 3.79 2.37
CA LEU A 43 0.63 4.59 3.53
C LEU A 43 -0.53 3.94 4.30
N SER A 44 -1.54 3.41 3.62
CA SER A 44 -2.67 2.74 4.29
C SER A 44 -2.20 1.53 5.12
N HIS A 45 -1.28 0.72 4.58
CA HIS A 45 -0.70 -0.41 5.30
C HIS A 45 0.12 0.01 6.53
N MET A 46 0.83 1.15 6.46
CA MET A 46 1.51 1.73 7.61
C MET A 46 0.50 2.13 8.69
N TRP A 47 -0.55 2.85 8.31
CA TRP A 47 -1.60 3.28 9.24
C TRP A 47 -2.35 2.12 9.88
N TYR A 48 -2.61 1.04 9.15
CA TYR A 48 -3.24 -0.16 9.74
C TYR A 48 -2.39 -0.76 10.86
N SER A 49 -1.07 -0.68 10.72
CA SER A 49 -0.13 -1.18 11.74
C SER A 49 -0.13 -0.26 12.97
N GLU A 50 -0.05 1.06 12.77
CA GLU A 50 -0.10 2.04 13.87
C GLU A 50 -1.42 1.98 14.65
N ILE A 51 -2.56 1.89 13.94
CA ILE A 51 -3.88 1.74 14.56
C ILE A 51 -3.98 0.42 15.31
N SER A 52 -3.44 -0.66 14.74
CA SER A 52 -3.43 -1.98 15.39
C SER A 52 -2.66 -1.92 16.72
N GLU A 53 -1.44 -1.39 16.70
CA GLU A 53 -0.62 -1.21 17.90
C GLU A 53 -1.33 -0.34 18.95
N TYR A 54 -1.96 0.75 18.51
CA TYR A 54 -2.74 1.63 19.37
C TYR A 54 -3.91 0.90 20.04
N LEU A 55 -4.71 0.16 19.27
CA LEU A 55 -5.89 -0.55 19.78
C LEU A 55 -5.48 -1.71 20.72
N ILE A 56 -4.40 -2.43 20.38
CA ILE A 56 -3.85 -3.48 21.22
C ILE A 56 -3.36 -2.91 22.54
N SER A 57 -2.69 -1.75 22.54
CA SER A 57 -2.25 -1.07 23.77
C SER A 57 -3.40 -0.68 24.71
N ARG A 58 -4.61 -0.50 24.16
CA ARG A 58 -5.85 -0.21 24.90
C ARG A 58 -6.68 -1.45 25.25
N GLY A 59 -6.11 -2.64 25.11
CA GLY A 59 -6.72 -3.91 25.50
C GLY A 59 -7.53 -4.62 24.41
N LYS A 60 -7.52 -4.14 23.16
CA LYS A 60 -8.17 -4.83 22.03
C LYS A 60 -7.18 -5.75 21.30
N THR A 61 -6.83 -6.86 21.92
CA THR A 61 -5.82 -7.81 21.39
C THR A 61 -6.18 -8.45 20.05
N PHE A 62 -7.47 -8.49 19.70
CA PHE A 62 -7.94 -9.01 18.41
C PHE A 62 -7.70 -8.04 17.23
N ALA A 63 -7.39 -6.76 17.50
CA ALA A 63 -7.32 -5.71 16.50
C ALA A 63 -5.98 -5.73 15.74
N THR A 64 -5.68 -6.84 15.06
CA THR A 64 -4.50 -6.98 14.18
C THR A 64 -4.58 -6.01 12.99
N ALA A 65 -3.45 -5.72 12.33
CA ALA A 65 -3.44 -4.84 11.15
C ALA A 65 -4.36 -5.35 10.01
N VAL A 66 -4.49 -6.68 9.87
CA VAL A 66 -5.44 -7.30 8.93
C VAL A 66 -6.87 -7.01 9.36
N TRP A 67 -7.19 -7.20 10.64
CA TRP A 67 -8.52 -6.89 11.18
C TRP A 67 -8.86 -5.41 11.01
N VAL A 68 -7.93 -4.51 11.31
CA VAL A 68 -8.10 -3.05 11.13
C VAL A 68 -8.38 -2.73 9.66
N LYS A 69 -7.60 -3.29 8.75
CA LYS A 69 -7.81 -3.13 7.31
C LYS A 69 -9.23 -3.55 6.92
N ASP A 70 -9.67 -4.74 7.33
CA ASP A 70 -10.99 -5.26 6.95
C ASP A 70 -12.13 -4.46 7.60
N ALA A 71 -11.97 -4.03 8.84
CA ALA A 71 -12.93 -3.16 9.53
C ALA A 71 -13.08 -1.80 8.81
N LEU A 72 -11.96 -1.15 8.45
CA LEU A 72 -11.99 0.13 7.74
C LEU A 72 -12.58 0.00 6.34
N LYS A 73 -12.25 -1.08 5.61
CA LYS A 73 -12.85 -1.37 4.30
C LYS A 73 -14.36 -1.61 4.42
N HIS A 74 -14.78 -2.40 5.40
CA HIS A 74 -16.19 -2.67 5.67
C HIS A 74 -16.97 -1.37 5.92
N THR A 75 -16.43 -0.48 6.75
CA THR A 75 -17.09 0.77 7.12
C THR A 75 -17.10 1.81 6.00
N TYR A 76 -16.02 1.95 5.23
CA TYR A 76 -15.85 3.09 4.31
C TYR A 76 -15.91 2.75 2.82
N LEU A 77 -15.73 1.49 2.43
CA LEU A 77 -15.78 1.05 1.02
C LEU A 77 -16.97 0.12 0.73
N GLY A 78 -17.37 -0.70 1.71
CA GLY A 78 -18.46 -1.66 1.57
C GLY A 78 -18.07 -2.94 0.80
N TYR A 79 -19.08 -3.57 0.20
CA TYR A 79 -18.96 -4.86 -0.48
C TYR A 79 -19.21 -4.72 -1.98
N GLU A 80 -18.50 -5.51 -2.76
CA GLU A 80 -18.74 -5.70 -4.18
C GLU A 80 -19.25 -7.11 -4.46
N THR A 81 -20.18 -7.20 -5.40
CA THR A 81 -20.74 -8.47 -5.86
C THR A 81 -19.85 -9.03 -6.96
N LYS A 82 -19.40 -10.27 -6.81
CA LYS A 82 -18.61 -10.99 -7.83
C LYS A 82 -19.30 -12.29 -8.17
N ASP A 83 -19.46 -12.51 -9.47
CA ASP A 83 -19.89 -13.79 -10.00
C ASP A 83 -18.67 -14.67 -10.19
N LEU A 84 -18.64 -15.79 -9.47
CA LEU A 84 -17.63 -16.82 -9.62
C LEU A 84 -18.24 -17.99 -10.36
N VAL A 85 -17.51 -18.46 -11.37
CA VAL A 85 -17.88 -19.66 -12.11
C VAL A 85 -17.13 -20.83 -11.51
N ASP A 86 -17.85 -21.85 -11.05
CA ASP A 86 -17.24 -23.12 -10.72
C ASP A 86 -16.68 -23.74 -12.01
N VAL A 87 -15.36 -23.93 -12.07
CA VAL A 87 -14.68 -24.40 -13.30
C VAL A 87 -14.96 -25.86 -13.63
N VAL A 88 -15.52 -26.64 -12.69
CA VAL A 88 -15.86 -28.05 -12.86
C VAL A 88 -17.33 -28.21 -13.23
N THR A 89 -18.23 -27.50 -12.55
CA THR A 89 -19.70 -27.63 -12.78
C THR A 89 -20.26 -26.60 -13.76
N GLY A 90 -19.56 -25.48 -13.98
CA GLY A 90 -20.03 -24.35 -14.78
C GLY A 90 -21.07 -23.48 -14.07
N GLU A 91 -21.40 -23.76 -12.81
CA GLU A 91 -22.38 -23.00 -12.05
C GLU A 91 -21.85 -21.62 -11.68
N ILE A 92 -22.70 -20.60 -11.84
CA ILE A 92 -22.38 -19.22 -11.47
C ILE A 92 -22.91 -18.98 -10.06
N THR A 93 -22.00 -18.68 -9.13
CA THR A 93 -22.34 -18.27 -7.77
C THR A 93 -22.00 -16.80 -7.57
N THR A 94 -23.00 -16.04 -7.15
CA THR A 94 -22.84 -14.64 -6.79
C THR A 94 -22.40 -14.53 -5.33
N ILE A 95 -21.18 -14.05 -5.09
CA ILE A 95 -20.65 -13.82 -3.74
C ILE A 95 -20.48 -12.32 -3.46
N GLN A 96 -20.62 -11.94 -2.19
CA GLN A 96 -20.26 -10.60 -1.73
C GLN A 96 -18.85 -10.61 -1.15
N SER A 97 -17.98 -9.74 -1.65
CA SER A 97 -16.58 -9.61 -1.21
C SER A 97 -16.25 -8.17 -0.84
N LEU A 98 -15.32 -7.97 0.09
CA LEU A 98 -14.88 -6.63 0.51
C LEU A 98 -14.10 -5.96 -0.62
N ARG A 99 -14.59 -4.82 -1.13
CA ARG A 99 -13.98 -4.08 -2.25
C ARG A 99 -12.48 -3.89 -2.06
N HIS A 100 -11.65 -4.27 -3.03
CA HIS A 100 -10.20 -4.20 -2.87
C HIS A 100 -9.69 -2.76 -2.99
N THR A 101 -8.76 -2.37 -2.12
CA THR A 101 -8.10 -1.04 -2.18
C THR A 101 -7.19 -0.89 -3.39
N SER A 102 -6.80 -2.01 -4.04
CA SER A 102 -6.06 -2.01 -5.31
C SER A 102 -6.90 -1.53 -6.49
N ASP A 103 -8.23 -1.63 -6.36
CA ASP A 103 -9.18 -1.38 -7.45
C ASP A 103 -9.76 0.04 -7.33
N LEU A 104 -9.37 0.78 -6.29
CA LEU A 104 -9.72 2.19 -6.11
C LEU A 104 -8.84 3.05 -7.02
N ASP A 105 -9.44 4.06 -7.64
CA ASP A 105 -8.67 5.10 -8.28
C ASP A 105 -7.94 5.98 -7.24
N THR A 106 -6.99 6.80 -7.70
CA THR A 106 -6.19 7.68 -6.83
C THR A 106 -7.04 8.64 -5.99
N GLY A 107 -8.19 9.07 -6.50
CA GLY A 107 -9.12 9.96 -5.82
C GLY A 107 -9.98 9.23 -4.77
N GLU A 108 -10.55 8.09 -5.13
CA GLU A 108 -11.27 7.20 -4.21
C GLU A 108 -10.37 6.77 -3.05
N MET A 109 -9.12 6.41 -3.34
CA MET A 109 -8.15 6.06 -2.33
C MET A 109 -7.78 7.24 -1.43
N TYR A 110 -7.67 8.46 -1.99
CA TYR A 110 -7.48 9.67 -1.19
C TYR A 110 -8.63 9.89 -0.21
N VAL A 111 -9.88 9.85 -0.70
CA VAL A 111 -11.09 10.01 0.13
C VAL A 111 -11.16 8.95 1.23
N PHE A 112 -10.83 7.71 0.89
CA PHE A 112 -10.74 6.62 1.86
C PHE A 112 -9.70 6.91 2.95
N LEU A 113 -8.49 7.35 2.58
CA LEU A 113 -7.47 7.74 3.55
C LEU A 113 -7.90 8.91 4.44
N CYS A 114 -8.54 9.95 3.90
CA CYS A 114 -9.07 11.05 4.73
C CYS A 114 -10.07 10.55 5.78
N LYS A 115 -10.94 9.60 5.44
CA LYS A 115 -11.88 8.98 6.39
C LYS A 115 -11.15 8.18 7.47
N VAL A 116 -10.10 7.44 7.10
CA VAL A 116 -9.27 6.69 8.06
C VAL A 116 -8.54 7.62 9.01
N GLU A 117 -7.93 8.70 8.51
CA GLU A 117 -7.23 9.72 9.31
C GLU A 117 -8.20 10.37 10.30
N ALA A 118 -9.36 10.82 9.84
CA ALA A 118 -10.38 11.45 10.68
C ALA A 118 -10.87 10.51 11.80
N TRP A 119 -11.09 9.24 11.49
CA TRP A 119 -11.49 8.25 12.48
C TRP A 119 -10.37 7.94 13.49
N ALA A 120 -9.14 7.80 13.02
CA ALA A 120 -7.98 7.59 13.88
C ALA A 120 -7.82 8.77 14.86
N MET A 121 -7.94 10.01 14.36
CA MET A 121 -7.93 11.21 15.20
C MET A 121 -9.07 11.19 16.23
N ASN A 122 -10.29 10.79 15.83
CA ASN A 122 -11.44 10.70 16.73
C ASN A 122 -11.25 9.68 17.88
N ILE A 123 -10.55 8.57 17.64
CA ILE A 123 -10.21 7.61 18.70
C ILE A 123 -8.97 8.03 19.52
N GLY A 124 -8.32 9.14 19.16
CA GLY A 124 -7.11 9.66 19.79
C GLY A 124 -5.80 9.03 19.29
N CYS A 125 -5.82 8.40 18.11
CA CYS A 125 -4.66 7.81 17.44
C CYS A 125 -4.13 8.80 16.40
N HIS A 126 -2.92 9.32 16.62
CA HIS A 126 -2.26 10.25 15.69
C HIS A 126 -1.43 9.46 14.70
N LEU A 127 -1.85 9.43 13.44
CA LEU A 127 -1.18 8.67 12.38
C LEU A 127 0.02 9.43 11.81
N THR A 128 1.07 8.70 11.44
CA THR A 128 2.25 9.29 10.82
C THR A 128 1.98 9.65 9.36
N ILE A 129 2.28 10.90 8.98
CA ILE A 129 2.15 11.38 7.59
C ILE A 129 3.51 11.86 7.09
N PRO A 130 4.22 11.06 6.28
CA PRO A 130 5.50 11.48 5.72
C PRO A 130 5.34 12.67 4.77
N GLN A 131 6.19 13.70 4.90
CA GLN A 131 6.14 14.96 4.14
C GLN A 131 6.26 14.82 2.60
N SER A 132 6.47 13.62 2.06
CA SER A 132 6.60 13.36 0.63
C SER A 132 5.75 12.18 0.15
N CYS A 133 4.70 11.81 0.89
CA CYS A 133 3.76 10.78 0.43
C CYS A 133 2.75 11.35 -0.58
N GLU A 134 2.20 10.49 -1.44
CA GLU A 134 1.21 10.91 -2.46
C GLU A 134 -0.04 11.52 -1.83
N PHE A 135 -0.43 11.05 -0.64
CA PHE A 135 -1.55 11.61 0.12
C PHE A 135 -1.31 13.08 0.52
N GLN A 136 -0.13 13.41 1.06
CA GLN A 136 0.22 14.79 1.45
C GLN A 136 0.23 15.70 0.22
N LEU A 137 0.85 15.27 -0.87
CA LEU A 137 0.92 16.05 -2.10
C LEU A 137 -0.46 16.34 -2.71
N LEU A 138 -1.42 15.42 -2.56
CA LEU A 138 -2.80 15.62 -3.01
C LEU A 138 -3.57 16.56 -2.06
N ARG A 139 -3.32 16.47 -0.76
CA ARG A 139 -3.89 17.39 0.24
C ARG A 139 -3.44 18.82 0.00
N ASP A 140 -2.14 19.04 -0.15
CA ASP A 140 -1.57 20.38 -0.41
C ASP A 140 -2.12 21.01 -1.70
N LYS A 141 -2.43 20.19 -2.71
CA LYS A 141 -3.04 20.64 -3.98
C LYS A 141 -4.51 21.03 -3.86
N GLN A 142 -5.24 20.52 -2.87
CA GLN A 142 -6.65 20.86 -2.65
C GLN A 142 -6.82 22.05 -1.70
N GLU A 143 -5.82 22.33 -0.86
CA GLU A 143 -5.79 23.45 0.08
C GLU A 143 -5.15 24.73 -0.51
N ALA A 144 -4.54 24.65 -1.70
CA ALA A 144 -3.96 25.76 -2.46
C ALA A 144 -4.96 26.35 -3.47
#